data_AF-Q0I4J1-F1
#
_entry.id   AF-Q0I4J1-F1
#
_cell.length_a   1.000
_cell.length_b   1.000
_cell.length_c   1.000
_cell.angle_alpha   90.00
_cell.angle_beta   90.00
_cell.angle_gamma   90.00
#
_symmetry.space_group_name_H-M   'P 1'
#
loop_
_entity.id
_entity.type
_entity.pdbx_description
1 polymer ?
#
loop_
_entity_poly.entity_id
_entity_poly.type
_entity_poly.pdbx_seq_one_letter_code
_entity_poly.pdbx_strand_id
1 'polypeptide(L)'
;MPNSVMIVQGVEVKVTARDGEDYISLTDMCKAFGDSDQLIKSWLQNKNTIEFLQVWEELNNPNFNLVELHQIKNNIGLNRFVMSVKKWTATGAIGLVAKAGRYGSGTYAHKDIALEFGSWLSPEFKLYQTVP
;
A
#
# COMPACT_ATOMS: atom_id res chain seq x y z
N MET A 1 -0.39 -18.37 9.75
CA MET A 1 0.99 -18.34 10.31
C MET A 1 1.06 -17.21 11.33
N PRO A 2 1.92 -17.29 12.37
CA PRO A 2 2.06 -16.18 13.32
C PRO A 2 2.51 -14.91 12.58
N ASN A 3 2.14 -13.73 13.09
CA ASN A 3 2.62 -12.47 12.56
C ASN A 3 4.16 -12.47 12.57
N SER A 4 4.77 -12.43 11.39
CA SER A 4 6.22 -12.33 11.26
C SER A 4 6.62 -10.85 11.33
N VAL A 5 7.76 -10.55 11.95
CA VAL A 5 8.31 -9.19 11.99
C VAL A 5 9.58 -9.18 11.16
N MET A 6 9.70 -8.23 10.24
CA MET A 6 10.93 -7.96 9.50
C MET A 6 11.52 -6.63 9.97
N ILE A 7 12.85 -6.52 10.02
CA ILE A 7 13.52 -5.27 10.38
C ILE A 7 13.92 -4.56 9.09
N VAL A 8 13.50 -3.30 8.98
CA VAL A 8 13.73 -2.46 7.82
C VAL A 8 14.28 -1.13 8.31
N GLN A 9 15.55 -0.85 7.99
CA GLN A 9 16.25 0.34 8.50
C GLN A 9 16.15 0.52 10.03
N GLY A 10 16.19 -0.59 10.78
CA GLY A 10 16.03 -0.58 12.24
C GLY A 10 14.58 -0.48 12.74
N VAL A 11 13.59 -0.46 11.84
CA VAL A 11 12.16 -0.46 12.19
C VAL A 11 11.58 -1.86 12.08
N GLU A 12 10.89 -2.30 13.12
CA GLU A 12 10.07 -3.52 13.08
C GLU A 12 8.81 -3.30 12.23
N VAL A 13 8.71 -4.06 11.14
CA VAL A 13 7.59 -4.05 10.21
C VAL A 13 6.83 -5.36 10.33
N LYS A 14 5.53 -5.27 10.62
CA LYS A 14 4.66 -6.44 10.72
C LYS A 14 4.32 -7.00 9.34
N VAL A 15 4.37 -8.31 9.25
CA VAL A 15 3.90 -9.11 8.12
C VAL A 15 2.76 -10.00 8.61
N THR A 16 1.68 -10.03 7.84
CA THR A 16 0.51 -10.87 8.10
C THR A 16 0.18 -11.66 6.85
N ALA A 17 -0.01 -12.97 6.98
CA ALA A 17 -0.53 -13.78 5.90
C ALA A 17 -2.05 -13.57 5.75
N ARG A 18 -2.51 -13.34 4.52
CA ARG A 18 -3.92 -13.27 4.15
C ARG A 18 -4.11 -14.05 2.85
N ASP A 19 -5.03 -15.02 2.89
CA ASP A 19 -5.40 -15.84 1.72
C ASP A 19 -4.19 -16.53 1.04
N GLY A 20 -3.17 -16.89 1.82
CA GLY A 20 -1.95 -17.53 1.34
C GLY A 20 -0.85 -16.57 0.90
N GLU A 21 -1.11 -15.26 0.86
CA GLU A 21 -0.14 -14.23 0.47
C GLU A 21 0.28 -13.34 1.65
N ASP A 22 1.46 -12.77 1.54
CA ASP A 22 2.02 -11.88 2.57
C ASP A 22 1.57 -10.44 2.38
N TYR A 23 1.09 -9.85 3.48
CA TYR A 23 0.73 -8.44 3.58
C TYR A 23 1.62 -7.74 4.61
N ILE A 24 2.26 -6.66 4.19
CA ILE A 24 3.24 -5.91 4.95
C ILE A 24 2.63 -4.60 5.44
N SER A 25 2.88 -4.23 6.70
CA SER A 25 2.36 -2.98 7.28
C SER A 25 3.08 -1.75 6.71
N LEU A 26 2.38 -1.00 5.85
CA LEU A 26 2.87 0.29 5.34
C LEU A 26 2.98 1.32 6.47
N THR A 27 2.07 1.25 7.45
CA THR A 27 2.10 2.13 8.63
C THR A 27 3.39 1.92 9.43
N ASP A 28 3.81 0.67 9.63
CA ASP A 28 5.07 0.41 10.33
C ASP A 28 6.28 0.88 9.51
N MET A 29 6.28 0.68 8.18
CA MET A 29 7.35 1.17 7.29
C MET A 29 7.56 2.70 7.37
N CYS A 30 6.50 3.47 7.59
CA CYS A 30 6.57 4.93 7.70
C CYS A 30 7.17 5.45 9.01
N LYS A 31 7.27 4.63 10.07
CA LYS A 31 7.59 5.13 11.43
C LYS A 31 8.93 5.89 11.53
N ALA A 32 9.92 5.52 10.71
CA ALA A 32 11.20 6.22 10.66
C ALA A 32 11.17 7.51 9.84
N PHE A 33 10.13 7.74 9.05
CA PHE A 33 10.05 8.82 8.06
C PHE A 33 9.07 9.94 8.44
N GLY A 34 8.12 9.68 9.34
CA GLY A 34 7.20 10.69 9.86
C GLY A 34 5.76 10.21 9.96
N ASP A 35 4.81 11.11 9.68
CA ASP A 35 3.37 10.82 9.76
C ASP A 35 2.98 9.77 8.71
N SER A 36 2.64 8.58 9.21
CA SER A 36 2.32 7.44 8.36
C SER A 36 1.07 7.64 7.52
N ASP A 37 0.03 8.30 8.05
CA ASP A 37 -1.21 8.54 7.32
C ASP A 37 -1.00 9.56 6.21
N GLN A 38 -0.25 10.63 6.49
CA GLN A 38 0.11 11.63 5.48
C GLN A 38 0.98 11.05 4.36
N LEU A 39 1.98 10.24 4.69
CA LEU A 39 2.87 9.61 3.71
C LEU A 39 2.10 8.65 2.80
N ILE A 40 1.26 7.78 3.36
CA ILE A 40 0.44 6.85 2.57
C ILE A 40 -0.54 7.59 1.66
N LYS A 41 -1.20 8.65 2.17
CA LYS A 41 -2.07 9.49 1.34
C LYS A 41 -1.30 10.18 0.21
N SER A 42 -0.11 10.70 0.49
CA SER A 42 0.74 11.36 -0.51
C SER A 42 1.15 10.40 -1.62
N TRP A 43 1.52 9.17 -1.27
CA TRP A 43 1.83 8.12 -2.25
C TRP A 43 0.62 7.78 -3.12
N LEU A 44 -0.56 7.57 -2.51
CA LEU A 44 -1.80 7.28 -3.23
C LEU A 44 -2.33 8.45 -4.06
N GLN A 45 -1.81 9.66 -3.86
CA GLN A 45 -2.15 10.83 -4.68
C GLN A 45 -1.39 10.84 -6.03
N ASN A 46 -0.30 10.08 -6.14
CA ASN A 46 0.53 10.03 -7.34
C ASN A 46 -0.15 9.20 -8.45
N LYS A 47 -0.23 9.76 -9.66
CA LYS A 47 -0.82 9.07 -10.82
C LYS A 47 -0.08 7.79 -11.19
N ASN A 48 1.26 7.79 -11.09
CA ASN A 48 2.07 6.60 -11.39
C ASN A 48 1.80 5.48 -10.39
N THR A 49 1.62 5.82 -9.10
CA THR A 49 1.22 4.86 -8.07
C THR A 49 -0.15 4.24 -8.40
N ILE A 50 -1.11 5.06 -8.82
CA ILE A 50 -2.46 4.58 -9.14
C ILE A 50 -2.46 3.69 -10.39
N GLU A 51 -1.63 4.00 -11.37
CA GLU A 51 -1.42 3.15 -12.55
C GLU A 51 -0.77 1.81 -12.18
N PHE A 52 0.28 1.83 -11.36
CA PHE A 52 0.91 0.62 -10.83
C PHE A 52 -0.11 -0.25 -10.07
N LEU A 53 -0.87 0.34 -9.15
CA LEU A 53 -1.88 -0.37 -8.38
C LEU A 53 -2.98 -0.95 -9.28
N GLN A 54 -3.43 -0.22 -10.29
CA GLN A 54 -4.41 -0.74 -11.26
C GLN A 54 -3.87 -1.98 -11.96
N VAL A 55 -2.65 -1.92 -12.51
CA VAL A 55 -2.06 -3.06 -13.23
C VAL A 55 -1.92 -4.26 -12.31
N TRP A 56 -1.47 -4.04 -11.07
CA TRP A 56 -1.36 -5.13 -10.09
C TRP A 56 -2.74 -5.76 -9.81
N GLU A 57 -3.78 -4.96 -9.61
CA GLU A 57 -5.15 -5.47 -9.38
C GLU A 57 -5.70 -6.20 -10.61
N GLU A 58 -5.53 -5.68 -11.82
CA GLU A 58 -5.99 -6.36 -13.05
C GLU A 58 -5.36 -7.75 -13.24
N LEU A 59 -4.09 -7.90 -12.85
CA LEU A 59 -3.37 -9.17 -12.96
C LEU A 59 -3.75 -10.18 -11.86
N ASN A 60 -4.12 -9.71 -10.67
CA ASN A 60 -4.27 -10.56 -9.48
C ASN A 60 -5.69 -10.63 -8.91
N ASN A 61 -6.61 -9.78 -9.38
CA ASN A 61 -7.95 -9.63 -8.84
C ASN A 61 -9.02 -9.63 -9.96
N PRO A 62 -9.63 -10.79 -10.25
CA PRO A 62 -10.69 -10.91 -11.25
C PRO A 62 -11.95 -10.06 -10.96
N ASN A 63 -12.13 -9.62 -9.71
CA ASN A 63 -13.32 -8.86 -9.28
C ASN A 63 -13.06 -7.35 -9.23
N PHE A 64 -11.93 -6.87 -9.74
CA PHE A 64 -11.56 -5.46 -9.70
C PHE A 64 -12.49 -4.60 -10.59
N ASN A 65 -13.08 -3.57 -10.00
CA ASN A 65 -14.05 -2.71 -10.67
C ASN A 65 -13.36 -1.52 -11.37
N LEU A 66 -13.06 -1.70 -12.65
CA LEU A 66 -12.47 -0.65 -13.49
C LEU A 66 -13.37 0.58 -13.67
N VAL A 67 -14.70 0.39 -13.68
CA VAL A 67 -15.64 1.50 -13.85
C VAL A 67 -15.58 2.45 -12.65
N GLU A 68 -15.56 1.90 -11.43
CA GLU A 68 -15.37 2.68 -10.20
C GLU A 68 -14.00 3.39 -10.19
N LEU A 69 -12.94 2.67 -10.60
CA LEU A 69 -11.60 3.25 -10.73
C LEU A 69 -11.59 4.45 -11.67
N HIS A 70 -12.25 4.39 -12.82
CA HIS A 70 -12.33 5.51 -13.76
C HIS A 70 -12.97 6.75 -13.13
N GLN A 71 -14.03 6.58 -12.34
CA GLN A 71 -14.67 7.68 -11.62
C GLN A 71 -13.72 8.29 -10.58
N ILE A 72 -12.98 7.45 -9.85
CA ILE A 72 -11.97 7.88 -8.89
C ILE A 72 -10.86 8.67 -9.60
N LYS A 73 -10.31 8.14 -10.70
CA LYS A 73 -9.23 8.77 -11.49
C LYS A 73 -9.57 10.16 -11.97
N ASN A 74 -10.83 10.42 -12.34
CA ASN A 74 -11.30 11.75 -12.77
C ASN A 74 -11.14 12.82 -11.68
N ASN A 75 -11.06 12.42 -10.40
CA ASN A 75 -10.88 13.33 -9.29
C ASN A 75 -9.42 13.45 -8.82
N ILE A 76 -8.54 12.56 -9.27
CA ILE A 76 -7.13 12.55 -8.83
C ILE A 76 -6.40 13.78 -9.38
N GLY A 77 -5.66 14.44 -8.50
CA GLY A 77 -4.94 15.69 -8.81
C GLY A 77 -5.74 16.97 -8.54
N LEU A 78 -7.03 16.86 -8.19
CA LEU A 78 -7.79 18.00 -7.66
C LEU A 78 -7.36 18.28 -6.21
N ASN A 79 -7.10 19.54 -5.86
CA ASN A 79 -6.69 19.94 -4.51
C ASN A 79 -7.67 19.52 -3.40
N ARG A 80 -8.97 19.46 -3.73
CA ARG A 80 -10.03 19.05 -2.80
C ARG A 80 -10.18 17.54 -2.64
N PHE A 81 -9.56 16.76 -3.53
CA PHE A 81 -9.69 15.32 -3.54
C PHE A 81 -8.48 14.71 -2.84
N VAL A 82 -8.73 13.92 -1.80
CA VAL A 82 -7.69 13.12 -1.14
C VAL A 82 -7.98 11.65 -1.40
N MET A 83 -7.01 10.94 -1.97
CA MET A 83 -7.08 9.49 -2.09
C MET A 83 -6.80 8.85 -0.73
N SER A 84 -7.52 7.77 -0.41
CA SER A 84 -7.25 6.96 0.77
C SER A 84 -7.41 5.48 0.44
N VAL A 85 -6.79 4.62 1.26
CA VAL A 85 -6.92 3.16 1.14
C VAL A 85 -8.40 2.75 1.16
N LYS A 86 -9.20 3.36 2.03
CA LYS A 86 -10.64 3.07 2.11
C LYS A 86 -11.39 3.40 0.80
N LYS A 87 -11.05 4.52 0.15
CA LYS A 87 -11.60 4.86 -1.16
C LYS A 87 -11.11 3.89 -2.24
N TRP A 88 -9.83 3.52 -2.21
CA TRP A 88 -9.27 2.52 -3.13
C TRP A 88 -10.01 1.19 -3.03
N THR A 89 -10.24 0.69 -1.81
CA THR A 89 -10.95 -0.59 -1.58
C THR A 89 -12.41 -0.59 -2.04
N ALA A 90 -13.03 0.57 -2.30
CA ALA A 90 -14.37 0.64 -2.88
C ALA A 90 -14.45 0.05 -4.30
N THR A 91 -13.32 -0.02 -5.00
CA THR A 91 -13.18 -0.67 -6.32
C THR A 91 -13.19 -2.20 -6.24
N GLY A 92 -13.29 -2.79 -5.04
CA GLY A 92 -13.07 -4.23 -4.85
C GLY A 92 -11.59 -4.62 -4.84
N ALA A 93 -10.68 -3.64 -4.79
CA ALA A 93 -9.25 -3.87 -4.66
C ALA A 93 -8.89 -4.75 -3.46
N ILE A 94 -7.93 -5.67 -3.65
CA ILE A 94 -7.46 -6.58 -2.60
C ILE A 94 -6.03 -6.26 -2.15
N GLY A 95 -5.23 -5.62 -3.00
CA GLY A 95 -3.80 -5.39 -2.78
C GLY A 95 -3.49 -4.40 -1.65
N LEU A 96 -4.46 -3.56 -1.26
CA LEU A 96 -4.36 -2.68 -0.09
C LEU A 96 -5.49 -2.96 0.90
N VAL A 97 -5.17 -2.96 2.19
CA VAL A 97 -6.09 -3.31 3.27
C VAL A 97 -5.95 -2.32 4.41
N ALA A 98 -7.04 -1.64 4.75
CA ALA A 98 -7.14 -0.89 6.00
C ALA A 98 -7.69 -1.81 7.11
N LYS A 99 -6.87 -2.10 8.13
CA LYS A 99 -7.33 -2.79 9.34
C LYS A 99 -7.63 -1.77 10.44
N ALA A 100 -8.81 -1.88 11.03
CA ALA A 100 -9.20 -1.15 12.24
C ALA A 100 -9.17 -2.11 13.44
N GLY A 101 -8.71 -1.64 14.61
CA GLY A 101 -8.67 -2.44 15.84
C GLY A 101 -7.62 -1.98 16.85
N ARG A 102 -7.65 -2.57 18.06
CA ARG A 102 -6.70 -2.26 19.15
C ARG A 102 -5.30 -2.83 18.90
N TYR A 103 -5.20 -3.95 18.17
CA TYR A 103 -3.96 -4.63 17.84
C TYR A 103 -3.87 -4.83 16.32
N GLY A 104 -2.81 -4.31 15.70
CA GLY A 104 -2.59 -4.46 14.26
C GLY A 104 -3.44 -3.55 13.39
N SER A 105 -3.93 -2.43 13.92
CA SER A 105 -4.48 -1.35 13.08
C SER A 105 -3.41 -0.77 12.16
N GLY A 106 -3.87 -0.24 11.03
CA GLY A 106 -3.01 0.41 10.04
C GLY A 106 -3.35 -0.04 8.63
N THR A 107 -2.53 0.43 7.71
CA THR A 107 -2.58 0.06 6.31
C THR A 107 -1.60 -1.06 6.05
N TYR A 108 -2.07 -2.11 5.39
CA TYR A 108 -1.28 -3.22 4.92
C TYR A 108 -1.39 -3.31 3.41
N ALA A 109 -0.34 -3.76 2.76
CA ALA A 109 -0.31 -3.98 1.33
C ALA A 109 0.25 -5.37 1.02
N HIS A 110 -0.20 -5.97 -0.09
CA HIS A 110 0.46 -7.14 -0.65
C HIS A 110 1.97 -6.89 -0.82
N LYS A 111 2.81 -7.92 -0.64
CA LYS A 111 4.27 -7.80 -0.65
C LYS A 111 4.83 -6.98 -1.83
N ASP A 112 4.36 -7.21 -3.05
CA ASP A 112 4.83 -6.48 -4.24
C ASP A 112 4.51 -4.98 -4.15
N ILE A 113 3.30 -4.66 -3.67
CA ILE A 113 2.84 -3.28 -3.50
C ILE A 113 3.61 -2.61 -2.36
N ALA A 114 3.88 -3.34 -1.27
CA ALA A 114 4.69 -2.84 -0.17
C ALA A 114 6.13 -2.57 -0.59
N LEU A 115 6.71 -3.40 -1.45
CA LEU A 115 8.04 -3.19 -2.01
C LEU A 115 8.10 -1.93 -2.88
N GLU A 116 7.08 -1.70 -3.71
CA GLU A 116 6.98 -0.46 -4.50
C GLU A 116 6.78 0.77 -3.60
N PHE A 117 5.97 0.66 -2.55
CA PHE A 117 5.83 1.72 -1.55
C PHE A 117 7.17 2.04 -0.85
N GLY A 118 7.92 1.01 -0.46
CA GLY A 118 9.25 1.17 0.14
C GLY A 118 10.21 1.90 -0.79
N SER A 119 10.23 1.52 -2.07
CA SER A 119 11.01 2.19 -3.12
C SER A 119 10.62 3.66 -3.34
N TRP A 120 9.33 4.00 -3.17
CA TRP A 120 8.87 5.38 -3.17
C TRP A 120 9.27 6.14 -1.90
N LEU A 121 9.22 5.48 -0.75
CA LEU A 121 9.50 6.08 0.57
C LEU A 121 10.98 6.42 0.73
N SER A 122 11.88 5.58 0.20
CA SER A 122 13.31 5.86 0.18
C SER A 122 14.02 5.13 -0.96
N PRO A 123 14.91 5.82 -1.72
CA PRO A 123 15.74 5.19 -2.75
C PRO A 123 16.61 4.03 -2.22
N GLU A 124 16.96 4.03 -0.94
CA GLU A 124 17.76 2.96 -0.34
C GLU A 124 17.01 1.61 -0.39
N PHE A 125 15.70 1.59 -0.16
CA PHE A 125 14.88 0.38 -0.33
C PHE A 125 14.99 -0.17 -1.74
N LYS A 126 14.94 0.73 -2.73
CA LYS A 126 15.02 0.36 -4.13
C LYS A 126 16.35 -0.31 -4.46
N LEU A 127 17.43 0.12 -3.83
CA LEU A 127 18.75 -0.49 -3.98
C LEU A 127 18.86 -1.83 -3.24
N TYR A 128 18.31 -1.96 -2.03
CA TYR A 128 18.35 -3.22 -1.29
C TYR A 128 17.57 -4.36 -1.98
N GLN A 129 16.56 -4.06 -2.79
CA GLN A 129 15.86 -5.05 -3.61
C GLN A 129 16.72 -5.62 -4.76
N THR A 130 17.80 -4.92 -5.13
CA THR A 130 18.65 -5.27 -6.28
C THR A 130 19.94 -6.00 -5.88
N VAL A 131 20.21 -6.14 -4.58
CA VAL A 131 21.38 -6.87 -4.09
C VAL A 131 20.97 -8.32 -3.84
N PRO A 132 21.61 -9.31 -4.51
CA PRO A 132 21.28 -10.73 -4.38
C PRO A 132 21.57 -11.29 -2.98
#